data_AF-A0AA44UVI9-F1
#
_entry.id   AF-A0AA44UVI9-F1
#
_cell.length_a   1.000
_cell.length_b   1.000
_cell.length_c   1.000
_cell.angle_alpha   90.00
_cell.angle_beta   90.00
_cell.angle_gamma   90.00
#
_symmetry.space_group_name_H-M   'P 1'
#
loop_
_entity.id
_entity.type
_entity.pdbx_description
1 polymer ?
#
loop_
_entity_poly.entity_id
_entity_poly.type
_entity_poly.pdbx_seq_one_letter_code
_entity_poly.pdbx_strand_id
1 'polypeptide(L)'
;QASWRMYWAATWASTMGAAVPAAVTDNYHDPLRDWSERWLAQRRDQDHASTSWAQKFAHDAIWPHAPLIGAGRLAERSPFLDPEVLAAAADLSPGHRYDPALPTAYHRNKAAVVSLFAPRERQVLPPAKQYFQTALRELVERCDPRLLTAAGLIDPARIDTADTAVSMTIAATESWLRAASVRGARIPGVSP
;
A
#
# COMPACT_ATOMS: atom_id res chain seq x y z
N GLN A 1 -13.86 10.41 -19.40
CA GLN A 1 -12.43 10.80 -19.39
C GLN A 1 -11.92 11.32 -18.03
N ALA A 2 -12.74 11.92 -17.16
CA ALA A 2 -12.31 12.40 -15.82
C ALA A 2 -12.03 11.28 -14.77
N SER A 3 -12.58 10.08 -14.98
CA SER A 3 -12.56 8.97 -14.01
C SER A 3 -11.15 8.51 -13.59
N TRP A 4 -10.20 8.37 -14.52
CA TRP A 4 -8.86 7.86 -14.18
C TRP A 4 -8.00 8.89 -13.43
N ARG A 5 -8.09 10.18 -13.77
CA ARG A 5 -7.35 11.24 -13.05
C ARG A 5 -7.78 11.33 -11.60
N MET A 6 -9.09 11.23 -11.36
CA MET A 6 -9.66 11.19 -10.01
C MET A 6 -9.24 9.92 -9.25
N TYR A 7 -9.18 8.76 -9.91
CA TYR A 7 -8.66 7.53 -9.31
C TYR A 7 -7.22 7.70 -8.85
N TRP A 8 -6.36 8.25 -9.71
CA TRP A 8 -4.95 8.49 -9.37
C TRP A 8 -4.78 9.51 -8.25
N ALA A 9 -5.56 10.60 -8.26
CA ALA A 9 -5.56 11.59 -7.20
C ALA A 9 -6.08 11.02 -5.86
N ALA A 10 -7.01 10.07 -5.88
CA ALA A 10 -7.58 9.48 -4.67
C ALA A 10 -6.73 8.33 -4.10
N THR A 11 -6.16 7.49 -4.97
CA THR A 11 -5.53 6.22 -4.57
C THR A 11 -4.00 6.30 -4.55
N TRP A 12 -3.41 7.13 -5.41
CA TRP A 12 -1.96 7.14 -5.67
C TRP A 12 -1.30 8.49 -5.37
N ALA A 13 -2.02 9.47 -4.82
CA ALA A 13 -1.50 10.82 -4.60
C ALA A 13 -0.21 10.88 -3.78
N SER A 14 -0.07 10.05 -2.76
CA SER A 14 1.16 9.97 -1.95
C SER A 14 2.31 9.26 -2.65
N THR A 15 2.03 8.49 -3.70
CA THR A 15 3.02 7.74 -4.48
C THR A 15 3.46 8.53 -5.73
N MET A 16 2.62 9.43 -6.22
CA MET A 16 2.95 10.31 -7.33
C MET A 16 4.06 11.29 -6.93
N GLY A 17 5.26 11.11 -7.49
CA GLY A 17 6.41 11.97 -7.19
C GLY A 17 7.03 11.72 -5.82
N ALA A 18 6.76 10.57 -5.19
CA ALA A 18 7.45 10.17 -3.98
C ALA A 18 8.96 10.10 -4.23
N ALA A 19 9.75 10.66 -3.31
CA ALA A 19 11.19 10.56 -3.36
C ALA A 19 11.63 9.10 -3.17
N VAL A 20 12.78 8.74 -3.73
CA VAL A 20 13.42 7.45 -3.44
C VAL A 20 13.73 7.41 -1.94
N PRO A 21 13.37 6.32 -1.23
CA PRO A 21 13.63 6.23 0.20
C PRO A 21 15.12 6.41 0.53
N ALA A 22 15.42 7.17 1.58
CA ALA A 22 16.80 7.44 2.00
C ALA A 22 17.61 6.17 2.35
N ALA A 23 16.92 5.09 2.73
CA ALA A 23 17.51 3.79 3.02
C ALA A 23 18.13 3.10 1.79
N VAL A 24 17.77 3.51 0.56
CA VAL A 24 18.37 3.01 -0.67
C VAL A 24 19.75 3.64 -0.85
N THR A 25 20.75 2.87 -1.31
CA THR A 25 22.07 3.44 -1.61
C THR A 25 22.01 4.41 -2.79
N ASP A 26 22.84 5.45 -2.75
CA ASP A 26 22.80 6.59 -3.69
C ASP A 26 22.95 6.14 -5.15
N ASN A 27 23.70 5.06 -5.42
CA ASN A 27 23.92 4.50 -6.75
C ASN A 27 22.63 4.01 -7.43
N TYR A 28 21.57 3.71 -6.67
CA TYR A 28 20.29 3.28 -7.21
C TYR A 28 19.23 4.38 -7.22
N HIS A 29 19.52 5.59 -6.72
CA HIS A 29 18.52 6.66 -6.66
C HIS A 29 18.05 7.06 -8.07
N ASP A 30 18.97 7.42 -8.96
CA ASP A 30 18.62 7.80 -10.33
C ASP A 30 17.96 6.63 -11.10
N PRO A 31 18.52 5.41 -11.12
CA PRO A 31 17.86 4.27 -11.76
C PRO A 31 16.45 3.97 -11.24
N LEU A 32 16.22 4.08 -9.92
CA LEU A 32 14.91 3.83 -9.33
C LEU A 32 13.92 4.95 -9.59
N ARG A 33 14.37 6.21 -9.62
CA ARG A 33 13.53 7.34 -10.04
C ARG A 33 13.08 7.14 -11.47
N ASP A 34 14.02 6.89 -12.38
CA ASP A 34 13.73 6.67 -13.81
C ASP A 34 12.83 5.46 -14.03
N TRP A 35 13.07 4.36 -13.30
CA TRP A 35 12.19 3.19 -13.36
C TRP A 35 10.80 3.52 -12.83
N SER A 36 10.70 4.21 -11.69
CA SER A 36 9.43 4.62 -11.08
C SER A 36 8.63 5.52 -12.02
N GLU A 37 9.26 6.50 -12.65
CA GLU A 37 8.62 7.38 -13.61
C GLU A 37 8.09 6.62 -14.83
N ARG A 38 8.90 5.73 -15.41
CA ARG A 38 8.47 4.87 -16.53
C ARG A 38 7.35 3.93 -16.14
N TRP A 39 7.43 3.33 -14.96
CA TRP A 39 6.41 2.44 -14.43
C TRP A 39 5.09 3.21 -14.21
N LEU A 40 5.14 4.39 -13.60
CA LEU A 40 3.98 5.26 -13.41
C LEU A 40 3.36 5.67 -14.76
N ALA A 41 4.18 6.02 -15.75
CA ALA A 41 3.70 6.33 -17.11
C ALA A 41 2.98 5.13 -17.74
N GLN A 42 3.61 3.94 -17.70
CA GLN A 42 3.01 2.71 -18.20
C GLN A 42 1.70 2.37 -17.49
N ARG A 43 1.63 2.58 -16.17
CA ARG A 43 0.42 2.33 -15.38
C ARG A 43 -0.70 3.29 -15.73
N ARG A 44 -0.40 4.57 -15.93
CA ARG A 44 -1.39 5.54 -16.41
C ARG A 44 -1.98 5.09 -17.74
N ASP A 45 -1.14 4.65 -18.68
CA ASP A 45 -1.60 4.18 -20.00
C ASP A 45 -2.49 2.93 -19.91
N GLN A 46 -2.17 2.00 -19.01
CA GLN A 46 -3.01 0.83 -18.74
C GLN A 46 -4.35 1.22 -18.11
N ASP A 47 -4.32 2.13 -17.14
CA ASP A 47 -5.53 2.63 -16.50
C ASP A 47 -6.40 3.43 -17.48
N HIS A 48 -5.81 4.16 -18.42
CA HIS A 48 -6.54 4.82 -19.49
C HIS A 48 -7.43 3.86 -20.28
N ALA A 49 -7.02 2.59 -20.42
CA ALA A 49 -7.79 1.54 -21.10
C ALA A 49 -8.90 0.93 -20.23
N SER A 50 -8.85 1.09 -18.90
CA SER A 50 -9.92 0.63 -17.99
C SER A 50 -11.02 1.67 -17.81
N THR A 51 -12.27 1.24 -17.88
CA THR A 51 -13.46 2.09 -17.80
C THR A 51 -14.01 2.27 -16.38
N SER A 52 -13.46 1.58 -15.39
CA SER A 52 -14.10 1.29 -14.10
C SER A 52 -13.07 1.41 -12.95
N TRP A 53 -13.42 1.99 -11.80
CA TRP A 53 -12.49 2.12 -10.65
C TRP A 53 -12.19 0.78 -9.99
N ALA A 54 -13.17 -0.12 -9.92
CA ALA A 54 -13.06 -1.45 -9.34
C ALA A 54 -12.10 -2.33 -10.15
N GLN A 55 -12.11 -2.22 -11.48
CA GLN A 55 -11.12 -2.91 -12.33
C GLN A 55 -9.70 -2.40 -12.06
N LYS A 56 -9.51 -1.08 -11.93
CA LYS A 56 -8.20 -0.49 -11.61
C LYS A 56 -7.74 -0.90 -10.21
N PHE A 57 -8.62 -0.81 -9.21
CA PHE A 57 -8.33 -1.21 -7.84
C PHE A 57 -8.06 -2.71 -7.72
N ALA A 58 -8.85 -3.54 -8.38
CA ALA A 58 -8.60 -4.98 -8.42
C ALA A 58 -7.23 -5.25 -9.03
N HIS A 59 -6.86 -4.60 -10.14
CA HIS A 59 -5.53 -4.75 -10.72
C HIS A 59 -4.40 -4.31 -9.77
N ASP A 60 -4.55 -3.17 -9.13
CA ASP A 60 -3.55 -2.61 -8.23
C ASP A 60 -3.40 -3.40 -6.93
N ALA A 61 -4.48 -4.02 -6.44
CA ALA A 61 -4.48 -4.77 -5.17
C ALA A 61 -3.77 -6.14 -5.23
N ILE A 62 -3.65 -6.74 -6.41
CA ILE A 62 -3.07 -8.10 -6.60
C ILE A 62 -1.75 -8.10 -7.36
N TRP A 63 -1.32 -6.96 -7.92
CA TRP A 63 -0.03 -6.84 -8.58
C TRP A 63 1.12 -6.66 -7.58
N PRO A 64 2.31 -7.26 -7.79
CA PRO A 64 2.71 -8.15 -8.89
C PRO A 64 2.39 -9.64 -8.66
N HIS A 65 1.61 -9.98 -7.63
CA HIS A 65 1.63 -11.32 -7.02
C HIS A 65 0.58 -12.31 -7.53
N ALA A 66 -0.42 -11.93 -8.35
CA ALA A 66 -1.42 -12.89 -8.83
C ALA A 66 -2.02 -12.55 -10.22
N PRO A 67 -2.50 -13.57 -10.98
CA PRO A 67 -3.33 -13.36 -12.15
C PRO A 67 -4.66 -12.70 -11.76
N LEU A 68 -5.07 -11.70 -12.55
CA LEU A 68 -6.38 -11.06 -12.45
C LEU A 68 -7.48 -12.11 -12.67
N ILE A 69 -8.19 -12.49 -11.61
CA ILE A 69 -9.47 -13.16 -11.77
C ILE A 69 -10.47 -12.08 -12.18
N GLY A 70 -11.04 -12.17 -13.37
CA GLY A 70 -12.00 -11.18 -13.86
C GLY A 70 -13.11 -10.98 -12.83
N ALA A 71 -13.46 -9.72 -12.53
CA ALA A 71 -14.40 -9.32 -11.47
C ALA A 71 -15.86 -9.81 -11.66
N GLY A 72 -16.10 -10.73 -12.61
CA GLY A 72 -17.42 -11.19 -13.02
C GLY A 72 -18.23 -10.11 -13.74
N ARG A 73 -19.51 -10.38 -13.97
CA ARG A 73 -20.48 -9.41 -14.52
C ARG A 73 -21.19 -8.61 -13.44
N LEU A 74 -20.65 -8.58 -12.21
CA LEU A 74 -21.22 -7.80 -11.13
C LEU A 74 -21.18 -6.33 -11.53
N ALA A 75 -22.33 -5.67 -11.47
CA ALA A 75 -22.40 -4.23 -11.68
C ALA A 75 -21.48 -3.56 -10.66
N GLU A 76 -20.56 -2.73 -11.14
CA GLU A 76 -19.71 -1.91 -10.30
C GLU A 76 -20.60 -0.88 -9.59
N ARG A 77 -21.07 -1.25 -8.40
CA ARG A 77 -21.70 -0.33 -7.48
C ARG A 77 -20.68 -0.08 -6.40
N SER A 78 -20.26 1.17 -6.25
CA SER A 78 -19.54 1.63 -5.08
C SER A 78 -20.59 2.11 -4.07
N PRO A 79 -21.10 1.26 -3.17
CA PRO A 79 -22.18 1.64 -2.25
C PRO A 79 -21.82 2.85 -1.39
N PHE A 80 -20.52 3.10 -1.14
CA PHE A 80 -20.05 4.30 -0.42
C PHE A 80 -19.95 5.57 -1.28
N LEU A 81 -20.10 5.45 -2.60
CA LEU A 81 -20.20 6.58 -3.54
C LEU A 81 -21.62 6.76 -4.08
N ASP A 82 -22.59 6.01 -3.53
CA ASP A 82 -24.00 6.22 -3.83
C ASP A 82 -24.39 7.65 -3.40
N PRO A 83 -25.11 8.44 -4.22
CA PRO A 83 -25.47 9.80 -3.89
C PRO A 83 -26.15 9.95 -2.52
N GLU A 84 -26.98 8.98 -2.12
CA GLU A 84 -27.66 9.01 -0.81
C GLU A 84 -26.66 8.82 0.33
N VAL A 85 -25.68 7.93 0.14
CA VAL A 85 -24.61 7.68 1.13
C VAL A 85 -23.65 8.87 1.21
N LEU A 86 -23.32 9.49 0.08
CA LEU A 86 -22.48 10.69 0.04
C LEU A 86 -23.19 11.90 0.68
N ALA A 87 -24.49 12.08 0.42
CA ALA A 87 -25.30 13.11 1.07
C ALA A 87 -25.34 12.87 2.58
N ALA A 88 -25.65 11.65 3.02
CA ALA A 88 -25.66 11.30 4.44
C ALA A 88 -24.28 11.50 5.10
N ALA A 89 -23.18 11.16 4.42
CA ALA A 89 -21.83 11.38 4.92
C ALA A 89 -21.46 12.88 4.97
N ALA A 90 -21.94 13.68 4.02
CA ALA A 90 -21.76 15.12 3.97
C ALA A 90 -22.57 15.86 5.04
N ASP A 91 -23.66 15.27 5.54
CA ASP A 91 -24.47 15.81 6.63
C ASP A 91 -23.91 15.47 8.03
N LEU A 92 -22.98 14.52 8.13
CA LEU A 92 -22.31 14.23 9.40
C LEU A 92 -21.49 15.44 9.84
N SER A 93 -21.63 15.85 11.11
CA SER A 93 -20.77 16.88 11.70
C SER A 93 -19.28 16.45 11.60
N PRO A 94 -18.33 17.40 11.50
CA PRO A 94 -16.91 17.07 11.47
C PRO A 94 -16.46 16.19 12.66
N GLY A 95 -17.04 16.37 13.84
CA GLY A 95 -16.77 15.54 15.03
C GLY A 95 -17.31 14.11 14.95
N HIS A 96 -18.26 13.82 14.05
CA HIS A 96 -18.70 12.44 13.76
C HIS A 96 -17.89 11.79 12.64
N ARG A 97 -17.18 12.58 11.83
CA ARG A 97 -16.25 12.07 10.81
C ARG A 97 -14.90 11.69 11.42
N TYR A 98 -14.54 12.34 12.54
CA TYR A 98 -13.30 12.14 13.26
C TYR A 98 -13.57 11.98 14.76
N ASP A 99 -13.35 10.78 15.28
CA ASP A 99 -13.48 10.49 16.72
C ASP A 99 -12.09 10.35 17.36
N PRO A 100 -11.61 11.31 18.15
CA PRO A 100 -10.28 11.26 18.76
C PRO A 100 -10.13 10.14 19.80
N ALA A 101 -11.23 9.55 20.29
CA ALA A 101 -11.21 8.47 21.29
C ALA A 101 -10.92 7.09 20.68
N LEU A 102 -10.92 6.95 19.35
CA LEU A 102 -10.61 5.69 18.67
C LEU A 102 -9.10 5.38 18.65
N PRO A 103 -8.71 4.11 18.77
CA PRO A 103 -7.35 3.72 19.15
C PRO A 103 -6.28 3.88 18.06
N THR A 104 -6.66 4.08 16.79
CA THR A 104 -5.70 4.16 15.67
C THR A 104 -6.03 5.33 14.75
N ALA A 105 -5.01 5.93 14.11
CA ALA A 105 -5.23 7.00 13.13
C ALA A 105 -6.17 6.57 11.98
N TYR A 106 -6.08 5.30 11.56
CA TYR A 106 -6.99 4.70 10.59
C TYR A 106 -8.45 4.68 11.09
N HIS A 107 -8.69 4.29 12.34
CA HIS A 107 -10.04 4.29 12.92
C HIS A 107 -10.57 5.69 13.15
N ARG A 108 -9.72 6.63 13.57
CA ARG A 108 -10.11 8.04 13.70
C ARG A 108 -10.56 8.63 12.36
N ASN A 109 -9.89 8.26 11.27
CA ASN A 109 -10.22 8.67 9.91
C ASN A 109 -11.39 7.87 9.28
N LYS A 110 -11.78 6.75 9.88
CA LYS A 110 -12.90 5.90 9.42
C LYS A 110 -13.96 5.71 10.51
N ALA A 111 -14.06 6.67 11.44
CA ALA A 111 -14.89 6.55 12.64
C ALA A 111 -16.35 6.24 12.29
N ALA A 112 -16.89 6.99 11.33
CA ALA A 112 -18.26 6.81 10.83
C ALA A 112 -18.52 5.44 10.18
N VAL A 113 -17.49 4.79 9.62
CA VAL A 113 -17.60 3.44 9.04
C VAL A 113 -17.52 2.38 10.14
N VAL A 114 -16.68 2.59 11.15
CA VAL A 114 -16.55 1.70 12.31
C VAL A 114 -17.84 1.70 13.15
N SER A 115 -18.51 2.85 13.26
CA SER A 115 -19.77 2.96 13.99
C SER A 115 -20.92 2.17 13.38
N LEU A 116 -20.83 1.77 12.10
CA LEU A 116 -21.82 0.92 11.43
C LEU A 116 -21.84 -0.51 11.95
N PHE A 117 -20.76 -0.99 12.57
CA PHE A 117 -20.68 -2.32 13.15
C PHE A 117 -21.24 -2.33 14.57
N ALA A 118 -21.95 -3.39 14.96
CA ALA A 118 -22.41 -3.56 16.33
C ALA A 118 -21.22 -3.75 17.29
N PRO A 119 -21.33 -3.37 18.59
CA PRO A 119 -20.22 -3.42 19.52
C PRO A 119 -19.52 -4.79 19.63
N ARG A 120 -20.29 -5.89 19.54
CA ARG A 120 -19.77 -7.27 19.58
C ARG A 120 -18.97 -7.64 18.33
N GLU A 121 -19.34 -7.10 17.17
CA GLU A 121 -18.68 -7.37 15.89
C GLU A 121 -17.34 -6.63 15.78
N ARG A 122 -17.23 -5.44 16.41
CA ARG A 122 -15.97 -4.68 16.46
C ARG A 122 -14.83 -5.48 17.13
N GLN A 123 -15.17 -6.30 18.14
CA GLN A 123 -14.21 -7.11 18.89
C GLN A 123 -13.65 -8.31 18.12
N VAL A 124 -14.30 -8.72 17.02
CA VAL A 124 -13.87 -9.87 16.19
C VAL A 124 -13.29 -9.46 14.83
N LEU A 125 -13.18 -8.15 14.56
CA LEU A 125 -12.49 -7.66 13.37
C LEU A 125 -11.02 -8.16 13.36
N PRO A 126 -10.43 -8.43 12.18
CA PRO A 126 -9.02 -8.84 12.10
C PRO A 126 -8.10 -7.88 12.87
N PRO A 127 -7.06 -8.35 13.57
CA PRO A 127 -6.16 -7.50 14.35
C PRO A 127 -5.54 -6.34 13.55
N ALA A 128 -5.33 -6.48 12.24
CA ALA A 128 -4.92 -5.37 11.37
C ALA A 128 -5.93 -4.20 11.32
N LYS A 129 -7.22 -4.50 11.53
CA LYS A 129 -8.35 -3.56 11.70
C LYS A 129 -8.65 -3.29 13.18
N GLN A 130 -7.76 -3.65 14.10
CA GLN A 130 -7.89 -3.38 15.54
C GLN A 130 -6.65 -2.66 16.11
N TYR A 131 -5.45 -3.07 15.68
CA TYR A 131 -4.14 -2.71 16.23
C TYR A 131 -3.07 -2.56 15.14
N PHE A 132 -3.42 -1.92 14.02
CA PHE A 132 -2.57 -1.75 12.82
C PHE A 132 -1.09 -1.49 13.13
N GLN A 133 -0.78 -0.72 14.18
CA GLN A 133 0.58 -0.38 14.59
C GLN A 133 1.37 -1.56 15.19
N THR A 134 0.74 -2.49 15.93
CA THR A 134 1.42 -3.63 16.57
C THR A 134 1.73 -4.74 15.56
N ALA A 135 0.78 -5.09 14.69
CA ALA A 135 1.01 -6.09 13.65
C ALA A 135 2.02 -5.62 12.60
N LEU A 136 2.04 -4.32 12.28
CA LEU A 136 3.04 -3.71 11.41
C LEU A 136 4.42 -3.69 12.04
N ARG A 137 4.51 -3.32 13.32
CA ARG A 137 5.76 -3.31 14.07
C ARG A 137 6.37 -4.72 14.17
N GLU A 138 5.56 -5.75 14.42
CA GLU A 138 6.05 -7.14 14.45
C GLU A 138 6.55 -7.66 13.08
N LEU A 139 5.97 -7.17 11.97
CA LEU A 139 6.45 -7.46 10.61
C LEU A 139 7.78 -6.76 10.31
N VAL A 140 7.96 -5.54 10.82
CA VAL A 140 9.15 -4.71 10.59
C VAL A 140 10.32 -5.07 11.52
N GLU A 141 10.07 -5.28 12.81
CA GLU A 141 11.10 -5.58 13.83
C GLU A 141 11.84 -6.90 13.59
N ARG A 142 11.31 -7.79 12.74
CA ARG A 142 11.88 -9.12 12.51
C ARG A 142 12.80 -9.23 11.29
N CYS A 143 12.92 -8.19 10.48
CA CYS A 143 13.71 -8.33 9.26
C CYS A 143 15.13 -7.76 9.41
N ASP A 144 16.10 -8.67 9.48
CA ASP A 144 17.51 -8.38 9.24
C ASP A 144 17.79 -8.39 7.72
N PRO A 145 18.08 -7.23 7.08
CA PRO A 145 18.12 -7.10 5.63
C PRO A 145 19.54 -7.32 5.05
N ARG A 146 20.14 -8.47 5.41
CA ARG A 146 21.52 -8.80 5.05
C ARG A 146 21.73 -8.96 3.56
N LEU A 147 20.82 -9.61 2.85
CA LEU A 147 20.97 -9.87 1.41
C LEU A 147 20.83 -8.57 0.62
N LEU A 148 19.89 -7.71 1.01
CA LEU A 148 19.74 -6.37 0.42
C LEU A 148 20.99 -5.52 0.64
N THR A 149 21.57 -5.57 1.86
CA THR A 149 22.80 -4.85 2.20
C THR A 149 23.99 -5.40 1.40
N ALA A 150 24.15 -6.72 1.34
CA ALA A 150 25.23 -7.37 0.59
C ALA A 150 25.13 -7.13 -0.92
N ALA A 151 23.90 -7.05 -1.47
CA ALA A 151 23.66 -6.67 -2.85
C ALA A 151 23.89 -5.16 -3.12
N GLY A 152 24.21 -4.38 -2.08
CA GLY A 152 24.42 -2.94 -2.16
C GLY A 152 23.15 -2.14 -2.44
N LEU A 153 21.96 -2.73 -2.27
CA LEU A 153 20.67 -2.11 -2.58
C LEU A 153 20.23 -1.12 -1.50
N ILE A 154 20.59 -1.37 -0.24
CA ILE A 154 20.27 -0.52 0.90
C ILE A 154 21.51 -0.12 1.68
N ASP A 155 21.52 1.08 2.23
CA ASP A 155 22.55 1.57 3.13
C ASP A 155 22.16 1.23 4.58
N PRO A 156 22.87 0.30 5.25
CA PRO A 156 22.53 -0.12 6.60
C PRO A 156 22.56 1.03 7.61
N ALA A 157 23.38 2.07 7.38
CA ALA A 157 23.45 3.24 8.26
C ALA A 157 22.19 4.13 8.18
N ARG A 158 21.34 3.94 7.16
CA ARG A 158 20.16 4.77 6.89
C ARG A 158 18.84 4.04 7.16
N ILE A 159 18.88 2.73 7.45
CA ILE A 159 17.67 1.90 7.65
C ILE A 159 16.85 2.38 8.84
N ASP A 160 17.48 2.78 9.94
CA ASP A 160 16.77 3.22 11.14
C ASP A 160 16.00 4.54 10.95
N THR A 161 16.28 5.26 9.85
CA THR A 161 15.57 6.48 9.47
C THR A 161 14.41 6.22 8.50
N ALA A 162 14.22 4.98 8.08
CA ALA A 162 13.12 4.59 7.19
C ALA A 162 11.77 4.71 7.89
N ASP A 163 10.77 5.20 7.15
CA ASP A 163 9.39 5.12 7.62
C ASP A 163 8.91 3.66 7.66
N THR A 164 7.81 3.41 8.38
CA THR A 164 7.27 2.06 8.54
C THR A 164 6.95 1.37 7.21
N ALA A 165 6.49 2.10 6.19
CA ALA A 165 6.16 1.51 4.90
C ALA A 165 7.43 1.06 4.16
N VAL A 166 8.48 1.89 4.18
CA VAL A 166 9.80 1.53 3.64
C VAL A 166 10.37 0.32 4.37
N SER A 167 10.28 0.27 5.70
CA SER A 167 10.77 -0.88 6.47
C SER A 167 10.01 -2.17 6.18
N MET A 168 8.69 -2.09 5.91
CA MET A 168 7.93 -3.25 5.43
C MET A 168 8.38 -3.71 4.05
N THR A 169 8.65 -2.78 3.13
CA THR A 169 9.14 -3.10 1.79
C THR A 169 10.50 -3.78 1.88
N ILE A 170 11.42 -3.25 2.68
CA ILE A 170 12.72 -3.88 2.97
C ILE A 170 12.51 -5.30 3.49
N ALA A 171 11.60 -5.48 4.46
CA ALA A 171 11.31 -6.79 5.02
C ALA A 171 10.77 -7.80 4.00
N ALA A 172 9.84 -7.36 3.15
CA ALA A 172 9.24 -8.18 2.10
C ALA A 172 10.27 -8.56 1.03
N THR A 173 11.07 -7.60 0.57
CA THR A 173 12.08 -7.84 -0.48
C THR A 173 13.20 -8.74 0.03
N GLU A 174 13.67 -8.55 1.26
CA GLU A 174 14.65 -9.44 1.87
C GLU A 174 14.11 -10.88 2.00
N SER A 175 12.87 -11.05 2.46
CA SER A 175 12.22 -12.36 2.55
C SER A 175 12.12 -13.03 1.17
N TRP A 176 11.77 -12.25 0.14
CA TRP A 176 11.73 -12.72 -1.24
C TRP A 176 13.11 -13.15 -1.75
N LEU A 177 14.15 -12.36 -1.50
CA LEU A 177 15.53 -12.70 -1.88
C LEU A 177 16.02 -13.96 -1.18
N ARG A 178 15.76 -14.12 0.12
CA ARG A 178 16.06 -15.35 0.86
C ARG A 178 15.41 -16.56 0.21
N ALA A 179 14.11 -16.45 -0.09
CA ALA A 179 13.36 -17.54 -0.71
C ALA A 179 13.81 -17.83 -2.16
N ALA A 180 14.28 -16.82 -2.90
CA ALA A 180 14.86 -17.00 -4.22
C ALA A 180 16.22 -17.70 -4.15
N SER A 181 17.08 -17.31 -3.21
CA SER A 181 18.39 -17.92 -2.96
C SER A 181 18.27 -19.40 -2.58
N VAL A 182 17.31 -19.75 -1.70
CA VAL A 182 17.03 -21.15 -1.33
C VAL A 182 16.61 -21.99 -2.56
N ARG A 183 15.99 -21.37 -3.56
CA ARG A 183 15.60 -22.01 -4.83
C ARG A 183 16.71 -21.98 -5.89
N GLY A 184 17.92 -21.56 -5.53
CA GLY A 184 19.09 -21.56 -6.41
C GLY A 184 19.26 -20.31 -7.27
N ALA A 185 18.49 -19.23 -7.02
CA ALA A 185 18.72 -17.96 -7.69
C ALA A 185 20.04 -17.33 -7.21
N ARG A 186 20.82 -16.77 -8.13
CA ARG A 186 22.02 -15.99 -7.79
C ARG A 186 21.63 -14.53 -7.60
N ILE A 187 22.01 -13.96 -6.47
CA ILE A 187 21.80 -12.54 -6.17
C ILE A 187 23.10 -11.79 -6.50
N PRO A 188 23.09 -10.83 -7.45
CA PRO A 188 24.27 -10.04 -7.76
C PRO A 188 24.82 -9.34 -6.52
N GLY A 189 26.14 -9.33 -6.36
CA GLY A 189 26.82 -8.73 -5.20
C GLY A 189 26.82 -9.57 -3.92
N VAL A 190 26.03 -10.64 -3.86
CA VAL A 190 26.00 -11.56 -2.71
C VAL A 190 26.83 -12.80 -3.03
N SER A 191 27.85 -13.07 -2.23
CA SER A 191 28.59 -14.34 -2.30
C SER A 191 27.76 -15.47 -1.70
N PRO A 192 27.78 -16.68 -2.30
CA PRO A 192 27.01 -17.83 -1.82
C PRO A 192 27.42 -18.30 -0.42
#